data_AF-A0A9D8VHS3-F1
#
_entry.id   AF-A0A9D8VHS3-F1
#
_cell.length_a   1.000
_cell.length_b   1.000
_cell.length_c   1.000
_cell.angle_alpha   90.00
_cell.angle_beta   90.00
_cell.angle_gamma   90.00
#
_symmetry.space_group_name_H-M   'P 1'
#
loop_
_entity.id
_entity.type
_entity.pdbx_description
1 polymer ?
#
loop_
_entity_poly.entity_id
_entity_poly.type
_entity_poly.pdbx_seq_one_letter_code
_entity_poly.pdbx_strand_id
1 'polypeptide(L)'
;MNNALPRLSPELESVVRSRSGRAYPSRPDFRLFLRRVLKTVSGGIGTHWAGYRAELMETAQSFINGAADDLAEWSGLLAAGAISADDFRWLLNSRAATSEMLGLSATGMSRGQVSHFRALLIEGLVSAAVTTFLGTRSD
;
A
#
# COMPACT_ATOMS: atom_id res chain seq x y z
N MET A 1 -22.22 4.31 5.80
CA MET A 1 -21.05 3.70 5.11
C MET A 1 -20.42 2.70 6.04
N ASN A 2 -20.15 1.47 5.58
CA ASN A 2 -19.61 0.41 6.44
C ASN A 2 -18.16 0.78 6.84
N ASN A 3 -17.91 1.04 8.12
CA ASN A 3 -16.60 1.49 8.61
C ASN A 3 -15.55 0.35 8.68
N ALA A 4 -15.97 -0.89 8.41
CA ALA A 4 -15.11 -2.06 8.49
C ALA A 4 -13.93 -1.98 7.50
N LEU A 5 -12.73 -2.31 7.99
CA LEU A 5 -11.56 -2.49 7.16
C LEU A 5 -11.71 -3.77 6.29
N PRO A 6 -11.29 -3.75 5.01
CA PRO A 6 -11.39 -4.92 4.13
C PRO A 6 -10.57 -6.09 4.69
N ARG A 7 -10.95 -7.33 4.36
CA ARG A 7 -10.12 -8.51 4.63
C ARG A 7 -8.97 -8.55 3.63
N LEU A 8 -7.81 -9.06 4.06
CA LEU A 8 -6.69 -9.32 3.17
C LEU A 8 -6.94 -10.57 2.33
N SER A 9 -6.31 -10.65 1.15
CA SER A 9 -6.30 -11.88 0.36
C SER A 9 -5.46 -12.97 1.06
N PRO A 10 -5.65 -14.26 0.73
CA PRO A 10 -4.87 -15.35 1.30
C PRO A 10 -3.35 -15.18 1.12
N GLU A 11 -2.92 -14.61 0.00
CA GLU A 11 -1.52 -14.35 -0.33
C GLU A 11 -0.92 -13.31 0.62
N LEU A 12 -1.61 -12.18 0.82
CA LEU A 12 -1.20 -11.15 1.77
C LEU A 12 -1.22 -11.65 3.22
N GLU A 13 -2.20 -12.47 3.59
CA GLU A 13 -2.20 -13.13 4.91
C GLU A 13 -1.00 -14.08 5.06
N SER A 14 -0.56 -14.74 3.99
CA SER A 14 0.64 -15.58 4.00
C SER A 14 1.90 -14.76 4.26
N VAL A 15 2.06 -13.62 3.57
CA VAL A 15 3.15 -12.66 3.81
C VAL A 15 3.16 -12.20 5.26
N VAL A 16 2.02 -11.75 5.79
CA VAL A 16 1.90 -11.28 7.18
C VAL A 16 2.31 -12.38 8.17
N ARG A 17 2.05 -13.66 7.86
CA ARG A 17 2.44 -14.78 8.73
C ARG A 17 3.92 -15.14 8.59
N SER A 18 4.46 -15.13 7.37
CA SER A 18 5.85 -15.55 7.10
C SER A 18 6.87 -14.52 7.59
N ARG A 19 6.50 -13.24 7.64
CA ARG A 19 7.39 -12.16 8.10
C ARG A 19 7.19 -11.91 9.60
N SER A 20 8.22 -12.25 10.37
CA SER A 20 8.30 -11.98 11.80
C SER A 20 9.75 -11.87 12.23
N GLY A 21 10.06 -10.96 13.13
CA GLY A 21 11.41 -10.73 13.63
C GLY A 21 11.58 -9.29 14.11
N ARG A 22 12.72 -8.97 14.73
CA ARG A 22 12.98 -7.63 15.30
C ARG A 22 13.08 -6.52 14.25
N ALA A 23 13.35 -6.88 12.99
CA ALA A 23 13.47 -5.94 11.88
C ALA A 23 12.12 -5.63 11.17
N TYR A 24 11.03 -6.28 11.58
CA TYR A 24 9.71 -6.14 10.95
C TYR A 24 8.69 -5.58 11.95
N PRO A 25 7.67 -4.86 11.47
CA PRO A 25 6.52 -4.51 12.30
C PRO A 25 5.83 -5.76 12.88
N SER A 26 5.10 -5.57 13.97
CA SER A 26 4.29 -6.65 14.54
C SER A 26 3.28 -7.16 13.50
N ARG A 27 2.95 -8.46 13.53
CA ARG A 27 1.97 -9.04 12.59
C ARG A 27 0.61 -8.32 12.64
N PRO A 28 0.07 -7.95 13.83
CA PRO A 28 -1.15 -7.15 13.89
C PRO A 28 -1.03 -5.78 13.22
N ASP A 29 0.07 -5.05 13.46
CA ASP A 29 0.26 -3.70 12.90
C ASP A 29 0.47 -3.75 11.40
N PHE A 30 1.29 -4.69 10.91
CA PHE A 30 1.50 -4.86 9.48
C PHE A 30 0.20 -5.22 8.75
N ARG A 31 -0.62 -6.09 9.36
CA ARG A 31 -1.95 -6.42 8.82
C ARG A 31 -2.87 -5.21 8.82
N LEU A 32 -2.88 -4.42 9.89
CA LEU A 32 -3.68 -3.20 9.98
C LEU A 32 -3.27 -2.19 8.92
N PHE A 33 -1.96 -2.01 8.72
CA PHE A 33 -1.38 -1.19 7.66
C PHE A 33 -1.93 -1.61 6.29
N LEU A 34 -1.74 -2.87 5.89
CA LEU A 34 -2.22 -3.37 4.58
C LEU A 34 -3.73 -3.19 4.39
N ARG A 35 -4.53 -3.44 5.43
CA ARG A 35 -5.99 -3.25 5.37
C ARG A 35 -6.38 -1.78 5.19
N ARG A 36 -5.66 -0.86 5.82
CA ARG A 36 -5.87 0.59 5.65
C ARG A 36 -5.53 1.02 4.23
N VAL A 37 -4.41 0.54 3.67
CA VAL A 37 -4.04 0.79 2.27
C VAL A 37 -5.15 0.36 1.32
N LEU A 38 -5.62 -0.90 1.43
CA LEU A 38 -6.68 -1.41 0.56
C LEU A 38 -7.99 -0.63 0.69
N LYS A 39 -8.34 -0.15 1.89
CA LYS A 39 -9.52 0.70 2.10
C LYS A 39 -9.37 2.03 1.35
N THR A 40 -8.24 2.71 1.52
CA THR A 40 -7.96 4.01 0.89
C THR A 40 -7.95 3.89 -0.63
N VAL A 41 -7.22 2.91 -1.16
CA VAL A 41 -7.08 2.69 -2.61
C VAL A 41 -8.42 2.30 -3.22
N SER A 42 -9.18 1.38 -2.62
CA SER A 42 -10.49 0.99 -3.14
C SER A 42 -11.49 2.15 -3.13
N GLY A 43 -11.44 3.01 -2.11
CA GLY A 43 -12.24 4.23 -2.03
C GLY A 43 -11.91 5.21 -3.17
N GLY A 44 -10.62 5.54 -3.33
CA GLY A 44 -10.18 6.45 -4.40
C GLY A 44 -10.45 5.92 -5.81
N ILE A 45 -10.26 4.61 -6.04
CA ILE A 45 -10.65 3.95 -7.30
C ILE A 45 -12.15 4.11 -7.55
N GLY A 46 -12.99 3.84 -6.55
CA GLY A 46 -14.44 3.97 -6.68
C GLY A 46 -14.88 5.39 -7.03
N THR A 47 -14.17 6.41 -6.53
CA THR A 47 -14.46 7.81 -6.79
C THR A 47 -14.03 8.26 -8.19
N HIS A 48 -12.87 7.82 -8.68
CA HIS A 48 -12.26 8.38 -9.90
C HIS A 48 -12.33 7.47 -11.13
N TRP A 49 -12.44 6.16 -10.92
CA TRP A 49 -12.32 5.14 -11.98
C TRP A 49 -13.23 3.94 -11.73
N ALA A 50 -14.51 4.18 -11.39
CA ALA A 50 -15.47 3.12 -11.13
C ALA A 50 -15.54 2.07 -12.26
N GLY A 51 -15.38 2.49 -13.52
CA GLY A 51 -15.36 1.61 -14.69
C GLY A 51 -14.11 0.72 -14.85
N TYR A 52 -13.02 1.02 -14.14
CA TYR A 52 -11.77 0.24 -14.14
C TYR A 52 -11.49 -0.40 -12.79
N ARG A 53 -12.53 -0.56 -11.96
CA ARG A 53 -12.35 -0.91 -10.55
C ARG A 53 -11.67 -2.27 -10.38
N ALA A 54 -12.03 -3.25 -11.19
CA ALA A 54 -11.46 -4.59 -11.08
C ALA A 54 -9.98 -4.58 -11.41
N GLU A 55 -9.61 -4.00 -12.55
CA GLU A 55 -8.26 -3.91 -13.07
C GLU A 55 -7.33 -3.09 -12.15
N LEU A 56 -7.83 -1.97 -11.63
CA LEU A 56 -7.06 -1.13 -10.71
C LEU A 56 -6.88 -1.77 -9.34
N MET A 57 -7.89 -2.51 -8.84
CA MET A 57 -7.76 -3.26 -7.60
C MET A 57 -6.77 -4.41 -7.75
N GLU A 58 -6.81 -5.14 -8.86
CA GLU A 58 -5.84 -6.19 -9.17
C GLU A 58 -4.42 -5.62 -9.28
N THR A 59 -4.26 -4.49 -9.98
CA THR A 59 -2.97 -3.82 -10.11
C THR A 59 -2.42 -3.36 -8.76
N ALA A 60 -3.26 -2.77 -7.91
CA ALA A 60 -2.85 -2.37 -6.56
C ALA A 60 -2.44 -3.60 -5.72
N GLN A 61 -3.20 -4.68 -5.80
CA GLN A 61 -2.93 -5.90 -5.04
C GLN A 61 -1.66 -6.60 -5.53
N SER A 62 -1.43 -6.65 -6.84
CA SER A 62 -0.20 -7.15 -7.45
C SER A 62 1.02 -6.32 -7.03
N PHE A 63 0.90 -4.98 -7.04
CA PHE A 63 1.96 -4.11 -6.54
C PHE A 63 2.29 -4.38 -5.06
N ILE A 64 1.27 -4.42 -4.20
CA ILE A 64 1.45 -4.67 -2.76
C ILE A 64 2.06 -6.06 -2.52
N ASN A 65 1.62 -7.08 -3.27
CA ASN A 65 2.18 -8.43 -3.20
C ASN A 65 3.66 -8.44 -3.63
N GLY A 66 3.98 -7.81 -4.75
CA GLY A 66 5.36 -7.76 -5.28
C GLY A 66 6.30 -6.89 -4.43
N ALA A 67 5.75 -5.90 -3.71
CA ALA A 67 6.50 -5.04 -2.79
C ALA A 67 6.39 -5.49 -1.33
N ALA A 68 5.79 -6.65 -1.05
CA ALA A 68 5.43 -7.06 0.30
C ALA A 68 6.62 -7.10 1.28
N ASP A 69 7.76 -7.61 0.81
CA ASP A 69 8.98 -7.71 1.60
C ASP A 69 9.59 -6.32 1.86
N ASP A 70 9.71 -5.50 0.81
CA ASP A 70 10.14 -4.11 0.90
C ASP A 70 9.25 -3.32 1.87
N LEU A 71 7.93 -3.48 1.77
CA LEU A 71 6.96 -2.81 2.64
C LEU A 71 7.13 -3.25 4.09
N ALA A 72 7.36 -4.53 4.35
CA ALA A 72 7.59 -5.03 5.70
C ALA A 72 8.88 -4.46 6.30
N GLU A 73 9.97 -4.42 5.53
CA GLU A 73 11.25 -3.87 5.96
C GLU A 73 11.16 -2.36 6.20
N TRP A 74 10.70 -1.60 5.19
CA TRP A 74 10.65 -0.15 5.25
C TRP A 74 9.67 0.36 6.31
N SER A 75 8.54 -0.33 6.53
CA SER A 75 7.65 0.01 7.63
C SER A 75 8.25 -0.30 9.00
N GLY A 76 9.10 -1.33 9.11
CA GLY A 76 9.89 -1.59 10.31
C GLY A 76 10.89 -0.46 10.59
N LEU A 77 11.62 -0.02 9.56
CA LEU A 77 12.53 1.12 9.65
C LEU A 77 11.80 2.41 10.04
N LEU A 78 10.62 2.65 9.46
CA LEU A 78 9.78 3.80 9.77
C LEU A 78 9.31 3.76 11.23
N ALA A 79 8.82 2.61 11.70
CA ALA A 79 8.39 2.43 13.08
C ALA A 79 9.54 2.63 14.10
N ALA A 80 10.75 2.24 13.72
CA ALA A 80 11.96 2.46 14.50
C ALA A 80 12.47 3.91 14.44
N GLY A 81 11.91 4.77 13.59
CA GLY A 81 12.38 6.14 13.36
C GLY A 81 13.71 6.20 12.58
N ALA A 82 14.13 5.10 11.96
CA ALA A 82 15.36 5.01 11.16
C ALA A 82 15.23 5.67 9.78
N ILE A 83 13.99 5.80 9.29
CA ILE A 83 13.66 6.57 8.08
C ILE A 83 12.47 7.47 8.37
N SER A 84 12.39 8.62 7.69
CA SER A 84 11.25 9.52 7.77
C SER A 84 10.08 9.05 6.89
N ALA A 85 8.92 9.69 7.03
CA ALA A 85 7.79 9.47 6.13
C ALA A 85 8.12 9.85 4.67
N ASP A 86 8.98 10.86 4.47
CA ASP A 86 9.42 11.28 3.14
C ASP A 86 10.40 10.28 2.53
N ASP A 87 11.31 9.70 3.33
CA ASP A 87 12.18 8.61 2.89
C ASP A 87 11.35 7.38 2.50
N PHE A 88 10.35 7.03 3.30
CA PHE A 88 9.42 5.95 2.99
C PHE A 88 8.68 6.22 1.67
N ARG A 89 8.16 7.44 1.47
CA ARG A 89 7.53 7.86 0.21
C ARG A 89 8.50 7.75 -0.96
N TRP A 90 9.76 8.14 -0.78
CA TRP A 90 10.78 8.06 -1.82
C TRP A 90 11.05 6.62 -2.25
N LEU A 91 11.19 5.69 -1.29
CA LEU A 91 11.38 4.25 -1.55
C LEU A 91 10.20 3.66 -2.35
N LEU A 92 8.97 3.98 -1.93
CA LEU A 92 7.75 3.56 -2.65
C LEU A 92 7.72 4.08 -4.09
N ASN A 93 8.09 5.34 -4.28
CA ASN A 93 8.14 5.93 -5.62
C ASN A 93 9.18 5.24 -6.50
N SER A 94 10.35 4.92 -5.96
CA SER A 94 11.38 4.16 -6.68
C SER A 94 10.85 2.78 -7.09
N ARG A 95 10.22 2.04 -6.17
CA ARG A 95 9.61 0.74 -6.47
C ARG A 95 8.53 0.83 -7.54
N ALA A 96 7.64 1.81 -7.44
CA ALA A 96 6.58 2.05 -8.41
C ALA A 96 7.11 2.48 -9.79
N ALA A 97 8.29 3.11 -9.86
CA ALA A 97 8.93 3.42 -11.13
C ALA A 97 9.46 2.16 -11.83
N THR A 98 9.89 1.16 -11.06
CA THR A 98 10.42 -0.12 -11.57
C THR A 98 9.35 -1.18 -11.84
N SER A 99 8.17 -1.03 -11.25
CA SER A 99 7.04 -1.93 -11.50
C SER A 99 6.41 -1.64 -12.85
N GLU A 100 6.07 -2.68 -13.61
CA GLU A 100 5.17 -2.53 -14.77
C GLU A 100 3.74 -2.22 -14.31
N MET A 101 3.48 -1.00 -13.81
CA MET A 101 2.13 -0.40 -13.88
C MET A 101 1.68 -0.19 -15.35
N LEU A 102 2.54 -0.56 -16.31
CA LEU A 102 2.38 -0.51 -17.75
C LEU A 102 1.14 -1.25 -18.26
N GLY A 103 0.65 -2.27 -17.54
CA GLY A 103 -0.57 -3.00 -17.89
C GLY A 103 -1.82 -2.10 -17.96
N LEU A 104 -1.85 -0.98 -17.24
CA LEU A 104 -2.97 -0.04 -17.24
C LEU A 104 -3.07 0.81 -18.52
N SER A 105 -2.01 0.90 -19.31
CA SER A 105 -2.11 1.58 -20.61
C SER A 105 -2.87 0.71 -21.63
N ALA A 106 -2.83 -0.62 -21.47
CA ALA A 106 -3.57 -1.56 -22.32
C ALA A 106 -5.08 -1.58 -22.04
N THR A 107 -5.53 -1.05 -20.91
CA THR A 107 -6.96 -0.96 -20.54
C THR A 107 -7.63 0.32 -21.04
N GLY A 108 -6.93 1.15 -21.83
CA GLY A 108 -7.45 2.40 -22.38
C GLY A 108 -7.37 3.60 -21.45
N MET A 109 -6.71 3.47 -20.29
CA MET A 109 -6.45 4.62 -19.42
C MET A 109 -5.40 5.54 -20.05
N SER A 110 -5.65 6.84 -19.99
CA SER A 110 -4.66 7.85 -20.38
C SER A 110 -3.45 7.86 -19.43
N ARG A 111 -2.31 8.35 -19.90
CA ARG A 111 -1.10 8.53 -19.07
C ARG A 111 -1.36 9.32 -17.79
N GLY A 112 -2.21 10.35 -17.88
CA GLY A 112 -2.61 11.16 -16.71
C GLY A 112 -3.39 10.34 -15.68
N GLN A 113 -4.30 9.47 -16.11
CA GLN A 113 -5.05 8.59 -15.21
C GLN A 113 -4.14 7.54 -14.55
N VAL A 114 -3.20 6.95 -15.30
CA VAL A 114 -2.19 6.04 -14.74
C VAL A 114 -1.33 6.76 -13.71
N SER A 115 -0.86 7.97 -14.02
CA SER A 115 -0.07 8.79 -13.09
C SER A 115 -0.85 9.11 -11.82
N HIS A 116 -2.13 9.47 -11.94
CA HIS A 116 -2.97 9.79 -10.79
C HIS A 116 -3.27 8.54 -9.96
N PHE A 117 -3.53 7.39 -10.58
CA PHE A 117 -3.68 6.13 -9.86
C PHE A 117 -2.42 5.75 -9.07
N ARG A 118 -1.23 5.90 -9.68
CA ARG A 118 0.04 5.69 -8.99
C ARG A 118 0.16 6.62 -7.77
N ALA A 119 -0.16 7.91 -7.92
CA ALA A 119 -0.14 8.85 -6.81
C ALA A 119 -1.11 8.42 -5.69
N LEU A 120 -2.33 8.00 -6.03
CA LEU A 120 -3.29 7.48 -5.06
C LEU A 120 -2.75 6.26 -4.29
N LEU A 121 -2.11 5.32 -4.98
CA LEU A 121 -1.53 4.13 -4.35
C LEU A 121 -0.39 4.50 -3.39
N ILE A 122 0.52 5.37 -3.82
CA ILE A 122 1.66 5.84 -3.01
C ILE A 122 1.15 6.59 -1.77
N GLU A 123 0.24 7.55 -1.95
CA GLU A 123 -0.31 8.31 -0.83
C GLU A 123 -1.13 7.43 0.12
N GLY A 124 -1.84 6.42 -0.39
CA GLY A 124 -2.51 5.42 0.43
C GLY A 124 -1.54 4.62 1.31
N LEU A 125 -0.39 4.23 0.75
CA LEU A 125 0.69 3.55 1.46
C LEU A 125 1.33 4.45 2.52
N VAL A 126 1.70 5.68 2.17
CA VAL A 126 2.33 6.62 3.11
C VAL A 126 1.37 6.97 4.26
N SER A 127 0.13 7.33 3.95
CA SER A 127 -0.87 7.69 4.96
C SER A 127 -1.18 6.52 5.91
N ALA A 128 -1.32 5.31 5.38
CA ALA A 128 -1.53 4.13 6.21
C ALA A 128 -0.31 3.86 7.10
N ALA A 129 0.91 3.98 6.57
CA ALA A 129 2.14 3.74 7.33
C ALA A 129 2.31 4.74 8.47
N VAL A 130 2.15 6.05 8.18
CA VAL A 130 2.19 7.10 9.20
C VAL A 130 1.14 6.84 10.27
N THR A 131 -0.10 6.56 9.89
CA THR A 131 -1.18 6.36 10.86
C THR A 131 -0.97 5.11 11.73
N THR A 132 -0.42 4.04 11.15
CA THR A 132 -0.26 2.77 11.87
C THR A 132 1.02 2.71 12.70
N PHE A 133 2.12 3.25 12.19
CA PHE A 133 3.44 3.07 12.82
C PHE A 133 3.94 4.31 13.57
N LEU A 134 3.41 5.50 13.24
CA LEU A 134 3.75 6.76 13.92
C LEU A 134 2.58 7.32 14.74
N GLY A 135 1.35 6.95 14.37
CA GLY A 135 0.10 7.45 14.98
C GLY A 135 -0.26 6.88 16.36
N THR A 136 0.59 6.03 16.95
CA THR A 136 0.44 5.52 18.33
C THR A 136 1.66 5.86 19.18
N ARG A 137 1.86 7.16 19.42
CA ARG A 137 2.38 7.70 20.69
C ARG A 137 1.52 8.89 21.07
N SER A 138 0.40 8.60 21.70
CA SER A 138 -0.20 9.54 22.64
C SER A 138 -0.06 8.86 23.98
N ASP A 139 0.76 9.48 24.83
CA ASP A 139 1.01 9.12 26.21
C ASP A 139 -0.29 9.04 27.03
#